data_AF-A0A1I0QTD4-F1
#
_entry.id   AF-A0A1I0QTD4-F1
#
_cell.length_a   1.000
_cell.length_b   1.000
_cell.length_c   1.000
_cell.angle_alpha   90.00
_cell.angle_beta   90.00
_cell.angle_gamma   90.00
#
_symmetry.space_group_name_H-M   'P 1'
#
loop_
_entity.id
_entity.type
_entity.pdbx_description
1 polymer ?
#
loop_
_entity_poly.entity_id
_entity_poly.type
_entity_poly.pdbx_seq_one_letter_code
_entity_poly.pdbx_strand_id
1 'polypeptide(L)'
;MKKKTILCSAIAVGLIITILIFNGLSMFLLHPKLLFSTMFNRTYIASVESVVSTIDNSDPNALGGERIVYDPPVSGSNFTVVCRLNLGISEAQVSGMKLKIYQENNVIPIASFDRVAYDRCRIGFQGYILPEVITEAKKGNIENEYVIFNGNLPNGLETGRYYFVILDNYNLVDTVFSYTIAATEKESDIKDAFIPEDVAKPVIYMYPETDTEVNVSLDLDGEFTCTYPSYNDDYGWHVMAHPGGVITDLEAGREYDYLYWEGRGDVPDDFEHAVCVRGCDTATFLEEYLEASGLTYSEIDDFITYWLPKMECNEYNLISFPITEYEELAELHVNPEPDTVIRVYMVFTPLDEEVYIPEEQQLQMPTPVERTGFTVVEWGGSEV
;
A
#
# COMPACT_ATOMS: atom_id res chain seq x y z
N MET A 1 38.28 18.34 39.77
CA MET A 1 38.35 16.88 39.56
C MET A 1 36.97 16.41 39.12
N LYS A 2 36.77 16.13 37.82
CA LYS A 2 36.43 14.80 37.24
C LYS A 2 35.19 14.16 37.91
N LYS A 3 34.12 13.75 37.22
CA LYS A 3 33.87 13.42 35.80
C LYS A 3 32.34 13.12 35.62
N LYS A 4 31.73 13.61 34.52
CA LYS A 4 30.90 12.88 33.50
C LYS A 4 29.69 12.02 34.00
N THR A 5 28.45 12.07 33.48
CA THR A 5 27.91 12.30 32.12
C THR A 5 26.38 12.55 32.17
N ILE A 6 25.85 13.27 31.17
CA ILE A 6 24.44 13.56 30.81
C ILE A 6 23.95 12.53 29.76
N LEU A 7 22.64 12.21 29.67
CA LEU A 7 21.80 11.76 28.51
C LEU A 7 20.83 10.63 28.94
N CYS A 8 19.61 10.43 28.44
CA CYS A 8 18.77 11.12 27.45
C CYS A 8 17.32 10.60 27.62
N SER A 9 16.36 11.36 27.12
CA SER A 9 14.97 11.00 26.82
C SER A 9 14.84 9.95 25.69
N ALA A 10 13.68 9.27 25.65
CA ALA A 10 13.10 8.45 24.58
C ALA A 10 13.80 7.14 24.16
N ILE A 11 13.01 6.06 23.95
CA ILE A 11 13.02 5.16 22.76
C ILE A 11 12.40 3.78 23.06
N ALA A 12 11.49 3.44 22.14
CA ALA A 12 11.06 2.11 21.66
C ALA A 12 10.18 1.25 22.57
N VAL A 13 8.89 1.59 22.51
CA VAL A 13 7.76 0.65 22.36
C VAL A 13 8.21 -0.73 21.86
N GLY A 14 8.18 -1.72 22.76
CA GLY A 14 7.82 -3.09 22.42
C GLY A 14 8.73 -3.87 21.47
N LEU A 15 10.04 -3.71 21.64
CA LEU A 15 11.17 -4.44 21.05
C LEU A 15 11.16 -5.99 21.21
N ILE A 16 10.02 -6.67 21.03
CA ILE A 16 9.83 -8.14 21.15
C ILE A 16 9.15 -8.72 19.89
N ILE A 17 9.36 -8.13 18.72
CA ILE A 17 9.42 -8.94 17.48
C ILE A 17 10.77 -9.69 17.44
N THR A 18 11.76 -9.20 18.17
CA THR A 18 13.12 -9.76 18.16
C THR A 18 13.24 -11.02 19.01
N ILE A 19 12.37 -11.24 20.01
CA ILE A 19 12.31 -12.38 20.94
C ILE A 19 12.55 -13.76 20.32
N LEU A 20 11.70 -14.27 19.42
CA LEU A 20 11.60 -15.74 19.30
C LEU A 20 11.06 -16.23 17.95
N ILE A 21 11.67 -15.76 16.84
CA ILE A 21 12.23 -16.77 15.93
C ILE A 21 13.46 -17.44 16.59
N PHE A 22 14.04 -16.88 17.68
CA PHE A 22 15.19 -17.37 18.47
C PHE A 22 15.23 -18.91 18.57
N ASN A 23 15.84 -19.54 17.59
CA ASN A 23 17.22 -20.00 17.66
C ASN A 23 17.58 -20.55 16.28
N GLY A 24 17.59 -19.67 15.27
CA GLY A 24 18.00 -20.02 13.91
C GLY A 24 18.58 -18.86 13.10
N LEU A 25 18.11 -17.62 13.33
CA LEU A 25 18.68 -16.42 12.70
C LEU A 25 19.83 -15.86 13.53
N SER A 26 21.02 -16.45 13.40
CA SER A 26 22.25 -15.81 13.86
C SER A 26 23.39 -16.14 12.91
N MET A 27 23.34 -15.61 11.67
CA MET A 27 24.55 -15.25 10.92
C MET A 27 24.28 -14.54 9.57
N PHE A 28 23.45 -13.50 9.49
CA PHE A 28 23.36 -12.74 8.24
C PHE A 28 23.17 -11.26 8.52
N LEU A 29 24.29 -10.55 8.69
CA LEU A 29 24.46 -9.14 8.35
C LEU A 29 25.93 -8.77 8.59
N LEU A 30 26.75 -8.78 7.52
CA LEU A 30 28.01 -8.04 7.39
C LEU A 30 28.51 -8.13 5.92
N HIS A 31 27.94 -7.26 5.04
CA HIS A 31 28.42 -6.82 3.70
C HIS A 31 28.60 -7.87 2.56
N PRO A 32 28.74 -7.47 1.28
CA PRO A 32 27.89 -6.70 0.34
C PRO A 32 27.69 -7.53 -0.96
N LYS A 33 27.42 -6.93 -2.13
CA LYS A 33 27.47 -7.56 -3.48
C LYS A 33 28.39 -8.80 -3.55
N LEU A 34 27.81 -9.94 -3.93
CA LEU A 34 28.37 -11.20 -4.44
C LEU A 34 27.80 -12.46 -3.76
N LEU A 35 26.89 -13.10 -4.53
CA LEU A 35 26.83 -14.53 -4.85
C LEU A 35 25.73 -15.41 -4.21
N PHE A 36 24.75 -15.69 -5.08
CA PHE A 36 24.15 -17.00 -5.41
C PHE A 36 23.13 -17.67 -4.45
N SER A 37 21.85 -17.50 -4.83
CA SER A 37 20.97 -18.56 -5.36
C SER A 37 20.65 -19.82 -4.53
N THR A 38 20.72 -19.82 -3.21
CA THR A 38 20.20 -20.97 -2.43
C THR A 38 19.57 -20.56 -1.10
N MET A 39 18.36 -20.02 -1.15
CA MET A 39 17.27 -20.18 -0.16
C MET A 39 16.15 -19.20 -0.48
N PHE A 40 15.49 -19.39 -1.63
CA PHE A 40 14.19 -18.77 -1.84
C PHE A 40 13.19 -19.53 -0.96
N ASN A 41 12.57 -18.83 0.00
CA ASN A 41 11.26 -19.23 0.49
C ASN A 41 10.36 -19.16 -0.76
N ARG A 42 10.02 -20.31 -1.34
CA ARG A 42 9.19 -20.31 -2.56
C ARG A 42 7.79 -19.93 -2.13
N THR A 43 7.35 -18.72 -2.47
CA THR A 43 5.94 -18.37 -2.39
C THR A 43 5.15 -19.33 -3.27
N TYR A 44 4.16 -20.01 -2.69
CA TYR A 44 3.29 -20.94 -3.39
C TYR A 44 2.16 -20.22 -4.09
N ILE A 45 1.67 -19.11 -3.51
CA ILE A 45 0.65 -18.27 -4.12
C ILE A 45 1.27 -17.35 -5.18
N ALA A 46 0.63 -17.28 -6.34
CA ALA A 46 0.99 -16.37 -7.42
C ALA A 46 0.22 -15.04 -7.31
N SER A 47 -1.08 -15.12 -7.01
CA SER A 47 -1.99 -13.97 -6.95
C SER A 47 -3.20 -14.29 -6.06
N VAL A 48 -3.79 -13.24 -5.47
CA VAL A 48 -5.10 -13.30 -4.82
C VAL A 48 -6.14 -12.90 -5.87
N GLU A 49 -7.11 -13.76 -6.13
CA GLU A 49 -8.03 -13.62 -7.25
C GLU A 49 -9.39 -13.07 -6.81
N SER A 50 -9.82 -13.37 -5.58
CA SER A 50 -11.05 -12.84 -5.02
C SER A 50 -11.06 -12.95 -3.50
N VAL A 51 -11.70 -11.96 -2.87
CA VAL A 51 -11.94 -11.89 -1.42
C VAL A 51 -13.36 -11.41 -1.24
N VAL A 52 -14.28 -12.35 -1.03
CA VAL A 52 -15.72 -12.05 -1.07
C VAL A 52 -16.44 -12.71 0.09
N SER A 53 -17.66 -12.26 0.33
CA SER A 53 -18.55 -12.93 1.26
C SER A 53 -19.94 -13.13 0.70
N THR A 54 -20.73 -13.96 1.38
CA THR A 54 -22.08 -14.30 0.99
C THR A 54 -22.97 -14.37 2.23
N ILE A 55 -24.18 -13.83 2.09
CA ILE A 55 -25.22 -13.93 3.09
C ILE A 55 -26.33 -14.80 2.49
N ASP A 56 -26.56 -15.96 3.10
CA ASP A 56 -27.64 -16.85 2.68
C ASP A 56 -28.98 -16.27 3.16
N ASN A 57 -29.65 -15.47 2.32
CA ASN A 57 -30.95 -14.86 2.62
C ASN A 57 -32.14 -15.83 2.55
N SER A 58 -31.91 -17.14 2.58
CA SER A 58 -32.95 -18.14 2.36
C SER A 58 -33.54 -18.66 3.67
N ASP A 59 -34.85 -18.47 3.84
CA ASP A 59 -35.68 -19.39 4.62
C ASP A 59 -35.31 -20.83 4.18
N PRO A 60 -34.88 -21.72 5.09
CA PRO A 60 -34.42 -23.06 4.74
C PRO A 60 -35.49 -23.94 4.06
N ASN A 61 -36.75 -23.47 3.94
CA ASN A 61 -37.83 -24.13 3.20
C ASN A 61 -38.10 -23.55 1.80
N ALA A 62 -37.45 -22.46 1.41
CA ALA A 62 -37.65 -21.84 0.10
C ALA A 62 -36.70 -22.47 -0.95
N LEU A 63 -37.26 -23.24 -1.89
CA LEU A 63 -36.55 -23.71 -3.07
C LEU A 63 -36.21 -22.50 -3.96
N GLY A 64 -34.96 -22.01 -3.88
CA GLY A 64 -34.41 -21.00 -4.80
C GLY A 64 -34.05 -19.65 -4.16
N GLY A 65 -33.47 -19.62 -2.96
CA GLY A 65 -32.91 -18.39 -2.41
C GLY A 65 -31.74 -17.87 -3.25
N GLU A 66 -31.79 -16.60 -3.65
CA GLU A 66 -30.68 -15.90 -4.28
C GLU A 66 -29.55 -15.69 -3.26
N ARG A 67 -28.37 -16.25 -3.54
CA ARG A 67 -27.16 -16.01 -2.75
C ARG A 67 -26.52 -14.73 -3.24
N ILE A 68 -26.58 -13.66 -2.44
CA ILE A 68 -25.95 -12.38 -2.75
C ILE A 68 -24.47 -12.45 -2.37
N VAL A 69 -23.60 -12.03 -3.28
CA VAL A 69 -22.16 -11.91 -3.06
C VAL A 69 -21.86 -10.46 -2.72
N TYR A 70 -21.08 -10.24 -1.67
CA TYR A 70 -20.62 -8.93 -1.24
C TYR A 70 -19.12 -8.81 -1.41
N ASP A 71 -18.74 -7.70 -2.01
CA ASP A 71 -17.39 -7.20 -2.17
C ASP A 71 -17.42 -5.69 -1.88
N PRO A 72 -16.80 -5.20 -0.80
CA PRO A 72 -16.01 -5.96 0.16
C PRO A 72 -16.82 -6.97 1.00
N PRO A 73 -16.17 -8.00 1.57
CA PRO A 73 -16.82 -8.97 2.44
C PRO A 73 -17.43 -8.33 3.68
N VAL A 74 -18.56 -8.87 4.16
CA VAL A 74 -19.34 -8.30 5.27
C VAL A 74 -19.06 -9.06 6.57
N SER A 75 -18.90 -8.34 7.67
CA SER A 75 -18.83 -8.88 9.03
C SER A 75 -19.93 -9.92 9.30
N GLY A 76 -19.60 -11.04 9.95
CA GLY A 76 -20.56 -12.07 10.34
C GLY A 76 -21.06 -12.98 9.21
N SER A 77 -20.59 -12.81 7.98
CA SER A 77 -21.06 -13.56 6.81
C SER A 77 -20.13 -14.73 6.42
N ASN A 78 -20.61 -15.60 5.51
CA ASN A 78 -19.81 -16.68 4.94
C ASN A 78 -18.79 -16.10 3.96
N PHE A 79 -17.52 -16.26 4.26
CA PHE A 79 -16.40 -15.63 3.60
C PHE A 79 -15.59 -16.62 2.76
N THR A 80 -15.01 -16.13 1.66
CA THR A 80 -14.23 -16.89 0.69
C THR A 80 -13.06 -16.06 0.18
N VAL A 81 -11.84 -16.62 0.28
CA VAL A 81 -10.65 -16.15 -0.46
C VAL A 81 -10.27 -17.19 -1.49
N VAL A 82 -10.03 -16.76 -2.72
CA VAL A 82 -9.45 -17.59 -3.77
C VAL A 82 -8.07 -17.05 -4.13
N CYS A 83 -7.06 -17.91 -4.07
CA CYS A 83 -5.68 -17.60 -4.45
C CYS A 83 -5.24 -18.53 -5.58
N ARG A 84 -4.58 -18.00 -6.60
CA ARG A 84 -3.93 -18.79 -7.64
C ARG A 84 -2.56 -19.28 -7.16
N LEU A 85 -2.20 -20.50 -7.50
CA LEU A 85 -0.91 -21.11 -7.19
C LEU A 85 0.10 -20.90 -8.33
N ASN A 86 1.37 -20.82 -7.97
CA ASN A 86 2.48 -20.95 -8.91
C ASN A 86 2.47 -22.33 -9.58
N LEU A 87 2.95 -22.40 -10.82
CA LEU A 87 3.01 -23.66 -11.58
C LEU A 87 3.87 -24.71 -10.88
N GLY A 88 3.39 -25.95 -10.85
CA GLY A 88 4.12 -27.10 -10.31
C GLY A 88 4.06 -27.26 -8.79
N ILE A 89 3.19 -26.51 -8.09
CA ILE A 89 2.91 -26.74 -6.68
C ILE A 89 2.01 -27.97 -6.51
N SER A 90 2.43 -28.89 -5.63
CA SER A 90 1.69 -30.13 -5.34
C SER A 90 0.70 -29.97 -4.19
N GLU A 91 -0.35 -30.80 -4.19
CA GLU A 91 -1.36 -30.85 -3.10
C GLU A 91 -0.73 -31.01 -1.71
N ALA A 92 0.35 -31.78 -1.59
CA ALA A 92 1.03 -32.00 -0.32
C ALA A 92 1.60 -30.69 0.27
N GLN A 93 2.06 -29.76 -0.58
CA GLN A 93 2.65 -28.49 -0.16
C GLN A 93 1.59 -27.50 0.35
N VAL A 94 0.39 -27.56 -0.21
CA VAL A 94 -0.70 -26.62 0.12
C VAL A 94 -1.72 -27.19 1.11
N SER A 95 -1.68 -28.50 1.39
CA SER A 95 -2.62 -29.20 2.29
C SER A 95 -2.72 -28.62 3.71
N GLY A 96 -1.64 -28.01 4.21
CA GLY A 96 -1.57 -27.44 5.56
C GLY A 96 -1.66 -25.92 5.62
N MET A 97 -1.99 -25.26 4.50
CA MET A 97 -2.05 -23.80 4.44
C MET A 97 -3.16 -23.24 5.34
N LYS A 98 -2.87 -22.08 5.93
CA LYS A 98 -3.80 -21.37 6.82
C LYS A 98 -3.86 -19.91 6.46
N LEU A 99 -5.05 -19.34 6.51
CA LEU A 99 -5.26 -17.91 6.43
C LEU A 99 -5.53 -17.36 7.82
N LYS A 100 -4.88 -16.25 8.18
CA LYS A 100 -5.14 -15.49 9.40
C LYS A 100 -5.54 -14.06 9.05
N ILE A 101 -6.53 -13.53 9.77
CA ILE A 101 -6.97 -12.14 9.60
C ILE A 101 -6.56 -11.35 10.84
N TYR A 102 -5.99 -10.17 10.64
CA TYR A 102 -5.62 -9.22 11.68
C TYR A 102 -6.31 -7.88 11.40
N GLN A 103 -6.73 -7.21 12.44
CA GLN A 103 -7.07 -5.79 12.36
C GLN A 103 -5.78 -4.98 12.49
N GLU A 104 -5.74 -3.80 11.89
CA GLU A 104 -4.61 -2.86 12.00
C GLU A 104 -4.17 -2.70 13.47
N ASN A 105 -2.86 -2.77 13.72
CA ASN A 105 -2.22 -2.73 15.04
C ASN A 105 -2.45 -3.93 16.00
N ASN A 106 -3.20 -4.97 15.59
CA ASN A 106 -3.37 -6.17 16.41
C ASN A 106 -2.27 -7.21 16.14
N VAL A 107 -1.62 -7.66 17.22
CA VAL A 107 -0.60 -8.74 17.16
C VAL A 107 -1.23 -10.14 17.17
N ILE A 108 -2.52 -10.23 17.52
CA ILE A 108 -3.28 -11.48 17.61
C ILE A 108 -4.29 -11.52 16.46
N PRO A 109 -4.39 -12.62 15.70
CA PRO A 109 -5.37 -12.73 14.64
C PRO A 109 -6.78 -12.76 15.22
N ILE A 110 -7.69 -11.99 14.60
CA ILE A 110 -9.12 -11.99 14.92
C ILE A 110 -9.82 -13.24 14.39
N ALA A 111 -9.24 -13.87 13.37
CA ALA A 111 -9.75 -15.11 12.77
C ALA A 111 -8.62 -15.94 12.16
N SER A 112 -8.82 -17.26 12.10
CA SER A 112 -7.91 -18.20 11.45
C SER A 112 -8.73 -19.27 10.73
N PHE A 113 -8.39 -19.54 9.48
CA PHE A 113 -9.09 -20.46 8.60
C PHE A 113 -8.10 -21.45 8.01
N ASP A 114 -8.45 -22.72 8.02
CA ASP A 114 -7.71 -23.73 7.28
C ASP A 114 -8.12 -23.68 5.79
N ARG A 115 -7.19 -24.04 4.90
CA ARG A 115 -7.52 -24.25 3.50
C ARG A 115 -8.65 -25.26 3.35
N VAL A 116 -9.55 -25.02 2.40
CA VAL A 116 -10.54 -25.99 1.95
C VAL A 116 -10.14 -26.54 0.57
N ALA A 117 -10.19 -27.86 0.42
CA ALA A 117 -9.91 -28.52 -0.85
C ALA A 117 -11.12 -28.35 -1.80
N TYR A 118 -10.90 -27.66 -2.92
CA TYR A 118 -11.82 -27.63 -4.04
C TYR A 118 -11.06 -28.02 -5.29
N ASP A 119 -11.64 -28.92 -6.09
CA ASP A 119 -10.96 -29.40 -7.29
C ASP A 119 -11.01 -28.37 -8.43
N ARG A 120 -12.00 -27.46 -8.45
CA ARG A 120 -12.17 -26.42 -9.49
C ARG A 120 -12.87 -25.17 -8.96
N CYS A 121 -12.52 -24.02 -9.55
CA CYS A 121 -13.24 -22.76 -9.43
C CYS A 121 -14.02 -22.47 -10.71
N ARG A 122 -15.10 -21.68 -10.60
CA ARG A 122 -15.82 -21.13 -11.75
C ARG A 122 -15.97 -19.62 -11.59
N ILE A 123 -16.09 -18.92 -12.71
CA ILE A 123 -16.52 -17.53 -12.71
C ILE A 123 -18.01 -17.52 -12.30
N GLY A 124 -18.30 -16.85 -11.18
CA GLY A 124 -19.62 -16.70 -10.58
C GLY A 124 -20.49 -15.68 -11.33
N PHE A 125 -21.72 -15.47 -10.85
CA PHE A 125 -22.76 -14.68 -11.50
C PHE A 125 -22.45 -13.15 -11.59
N GLN A 126 -21.31 -12.70 -11.07
CA GLN A 126 -20.86 -11.30 -11.06
C GLN A 126 -19.37 -11.16 -11.42
N GLY A 127 -18.79 -12.13 -12.14
CA GLY A 127 -17.37 -12.08 -12.54
C GLY A 127 -16.38 -12.61 -11.50
N TYR A 128 -16.77 -12.70 -10.22
CA TYR A 128 -15.92 -13.25 -9.16
C TYR A 128 -15.61 -14.73 -9.34
N ILE A 129 -14.37 -15.14 -9.09
CA ILE A 129 -14.00 -16.55 -9.02
C ILE A 129 -14.53 -17.13 -7.70
N LEU A 130 -15.39 -18.15 -7.81
CA LEU A 130 -16.00 -18.83 -6.67
C LEU A 130 -15.74 -20.35 -6.70
N PRO A 131 -15.65 -21.01 -5.54
CA PRO A 131 -15.55 -22.46 -5.47
C PRO A 131 -16.76 -23.15 -6.11
N GLU A 132 -16.51 -24.17 -6.93
CA GLU A 132 -17.58 -24.99 -7.51
C GLU A 132 -17.88 -26.20 -6.58
N VAL A 133 -19.14 -26.35 -6.16
CA VAL A 133 -19.58 -27.52 -5.38
C VAL A 133 -19.68 -28.72 -6.33
N ILE A 134 -18.70 -29.62 -6.30
CA ILE A 134 -18.74 -30.84 -7.09
C ILE A 134 -19.53 -31.91 -6.35
N THR A 135 -20.76 -32.17 -6.82
CA THR A 135 -21.48 -33.39 -6.48
C THR A 135 -20.94 -34.55 -7.33
N GLU A 136 -20.17 -35.43 -6.68
CA GLU A 136 -19.67 -36.74 -7.13
C GLU A 136 -18.48 -36.79 -8.12
N ALA A 137 -17.35 -37.24 -7.57
CA ALA A 137 -16.32 -38.10 -8.16
C ALA A 137 -15.99 -37.95 -9.66
N LYS A 138 -15.08 -37.03 -9.98
CA LYS A 138 -14.12 -37.23 -11.09
C LYS A 138 -12.69 -37.22 -10.54
N LYS A 139 -12.22 -38.39 -10.10
CA LYS A 139 -10.78 -38.67 -9.89
C LYS A 139 -10.07 -38.68 -11.26
N GLY A 140 -9.74 -37.51 -11.78
CA GLY A 140 -8.65 -37.30 -12.71
C GLY A 140 -7.58 -36.47 -12.02
N ASN A 141 -6.31 -36.55 -12.44
CA ASN A 141 -5.29 -35.58 -12.03
C ASN A 141 -5.76 -34.20 -12.47
N ILE A 142 -6.32 -33.43 -11.55
CA ILE A 142 -6.64 -32.03 -11.76
C ILE A 142 -5.45 -31.28 -11.15
N GLU A 143 -4.77 -30.48 -11.97
CA GLU A 143 -3.72 -29.58 -11.49
C GLU A 143 -4.41 -28.58 -10.56
N ASN A 144 -3.98 -28.51 -9.30
CA ASN A 144 -4.52 -27.55 -8.35
C ASN A 144 -4.01 -26.16 -8.75
N GLU A 145 -4.77 -25.46 -9.57
CA GLU A 145 -4.45 -24.07 -9.92
C GLU A 145 -4.75 -23.11 -8.78
N TYR A 146 -5.60 -23.49 -7.81
CA TYR A 146 -6.09 -22.60 -6.76
C TYR A 146 -6.02 -23.20 -5.35
N VAL A 147 -5.85 -22.30 -4.38
CA VAL A 147 -6.08 -22.53 -2.94
C VAL A 147 -7.24 -21.65 -2.50
N ILE A 148 -8.14 -22.23 -1.71
CA ILE A 148 -9.35 -21.54 -1.25
C ILE A 148 -9.40 -21.59 0.26
N PHE A 149 -9.72 -20.45 0.87
CA PHE A 149 -10.01 -20.34 2.29
C PHE A 149 -11.47 -19.97 2.45
N ASN A 150 -12.23 -20.78 3.17
CA ASN A 150 -13.63 -20.52 3.47
C ASN A 150 -13.86 -20.53 4.98
N GLY A 151 -14.79 -19.69 5.44
CA GLY A 151 -15.18 -19.67 6.83
C GLY A 151 -16.27 -18.66 7.11
N ASN A 152 -16.52 -18.39 8.39
CA ASN A 152 -17.39 -17.30 8.81
C ASN A 152 -16.52 -16.16 9.34
N LEU A 153 -16.72 -14.95 8.84
CA LEU A 153 -16.12 -13.78 9.46
C LEU A 153 -16.69 -13.59 10.87
N PRO A 154 -15.87 -13.14 11.84
CA PRO A 154 -16.38 -12.71 13.13
C PRO A 154 -17.51 -11.68 12.98
N ASN A 155 -18.47 -11.71 13.92
CA ASN A 155 -19.50 -10.69 14.02
C ASN A 155 -18.94 -9.43 14.70
N GLY A 156 -19.50 -8.28 14.37
CA GLY A 156 -19.16 -7.00 15.00
C GLY A 156 -17.79 -6.45 14.59
N LEU A 157 -17.28 -6.86 13.43
CA LEU A 157 -16.13 -6.18 12.83
C LEU A 157 -16.57 -4.79 12.35
N GLU A 158 -15.72 -3.80 12.56
CA GLU A 158 -15.93 -2.45 12.05
C GLU A 158 -15.53 -2.37 10.58
N THR A 159 -16.15 -1.46 9.82
CA THR A 159 -15.76 -1.17 8.44
C THR A 159 -14.31 -0.68 8.45
N GLY A 160 -13.44 -1.32 7.67
CA GLY A 160 -12.04 -0.89 7.58
C GLY A 160 -11.11 -1.95 7.01
N ARG A 161 -9.81 -1.61 6.97
CA ARG A 161 -8.76 -2.47 6.42
C ARG A 161 -8.38 -3.59 7.38
N TYR A 162 -8.30 -4.81 6.86
CA TYR A 162 -7.79 -5.98 7.59
C TYR A 162 -6.64 -6.62 6.81
N TYR A 163 -5.67 -7.15 7.54
CA TYR A 163 -4.52 -7.86 6.98
C TYR A 163 -4.77 -9.37 6.96
N PHE A 164 -4.59 -9.95 5.79
CA PHE A 164 -4.72 -11.36 5.50
C PHE A 164 -3.33 -11.96 5.36
N VAL A 165 -2.96 -12.85 6.27
CA VAL A 165 -1.67 -13.54 6.29
C VAL A 165 -1.89 -15.01 5.99
N ILE A 166 -1.40 -15.45 4.84
CA ILE A 166 -1.42 -16.85 4.46
C ILE A 166 -0.10 -17.49 4.87
N LEU A 167 -0.23 -18.57 5.63
CA LEU A 167 0.86 -19.40 6.10
C LEU A 167 0.90 -20.70 5.29
N ASP A 168 2.10 -21.16 4.95
CA ASP A 168 2.31 -22.47 4.34
C ASP A 168 2.07 -23.62 5.34
N ASN A 169 2.23 -24.85 4.86
CA ASN A 169 2.08 -26.06 5.67
C ASN A 169 3.15 -26.22 6.79
N TYR A 170 4.19 -25.38 6.80
CA TYR A 170 5.22 -25.29 7.84
C TYR A 170 4.99 -24.10 8.79
N ASN A 171 3.89 -23.36 8.65
CA ASN A 171 3.59 -22.10 9.34
C ASN A 171 4.57 -20.97 9.03
N LEU A 172 5.26 -21.00 7.89
CA LEU A 172 6.00 -19.86 7.37
C LEU A 172 5.04 -18.94 6.61
N VAL A 173 5.31 -17.64 6.64
CA VAL A 173 4.53 -16.67 5.86
C VAL A 173 4.78 -16.93 4.37
N ASP A 174 3.70 -17.23 3.66
CA ASP A 174 3.69 -17.37 2.20
C ASP A 174 3.34 -16.02 1.56
N THR A 175 2.17 -15.49 1.90
CA THR A 175 1.62 -14.26 1.31
C THR A 175 0.97 -13.39 2.37
N VAL A 176 1.13 -12.07 2.26
CA VAL A 176 0.42 -11.07 3.07
C VAL A 176 -0.24 -10.08 2.12
N PHE A 177 -1.52 -9.79 2.34
CA PHE A 177 -2.27 -8.78 1.62
C PHE A 177 -3.27 -8.10 2.55
N SER A 178 -3.82 -6.97 2.16
CA SER A 178 -4.91 -6.32 2.89
C SER A 178 -6.19 -6.30 2.07
N TYR A 179 -7.33 -6.30 2.75
CA TYR A 179 -8.64 -6.16 2.12
C TYR A 179 -9.61 -5.48 3.09
N THR A 180 -10.61 -4.77 2.57
CA THR A 180 -11.64 -4.18 3.42
C THR A 180 -12.62 -5.24 3.90
N ILE A 181 -13.10 -5.11 5.13
CA ILE A 181 -14.32 -5.80 5.57
C ILE A 181 -15.34 -4.72 5.92
N ALA A 182 -16.56 -4.81 5.38
CA ALA A 182 -17.66 -3.92 5.73
C ALA A 182 -18.35 -4.39 7.03
N ALA A 183 -18.75 -3.45 7.89
CA ALA A 183 -19.45 -3.77 9.13
C ALA A 183 -20.84 -4.38 8.87
N THR A 184 -21.54 -3.93 7.83
CA THR A 184 -22.88 -4.42 7.46
C THR A 184 -23.07 -4.48 5.95
N GLU A 185 -24.18 -5.09 5.51
CA GLU A 185 -24.60 -5.17 4.10
C GLU A 185 -25.21 -3.86 3.55
N LYS A 186 -25.24 -2.78 4.35
CA LYS A 186 -25.79 -1.50 3.91
C LYS A 186 -24.90 -0.88 2.84
N GLU A 187 -25.54 -0.34 1.81
CA GLU A 187 -24.85 0.32 0.70
C GLU A 187 -23.95 1.48 1.17
N SER A 188 -24.33 2.21 2.23
CA SER A 188 -23.47 3.23 2.83
C SER A 188 -22.17 2.63 3.37
N ASP A 189 -22.27 1.57 4.19
CA ASP A 189 -21.10 0.96 4.82
C ASP A 189 -20.21 0.25 3.80
N ILE A 190 -20.78 -0.21 2.68
CA ILE A 190 -20.08 -0.79 1.54
C ILE A 190 -19.36 0.29 0.73
N LYS A 191 -19.99 1.46 0.54
CA LYS A 191 -19.35 2.63 -0.07
C LYS A 191 -18.22 3.18 0.81
N ASP A 192 -18.45 3.23 2.12
CA ASP A 192 -17.43 3.61 3.10
C ASP A 192 -16.34 2.52 3.26
N ALA A 193 -16.61 1.29 2.81
CA ALA A 193 -15.64 0.19 2.75
C ALA A 193 -14.84 0.15 1.44
N PHE A 194 -15.17 1.00 0.47
CA PHE A 194 -14.18 1.42 -0.51
C PHE A 194 -13.18 2.27 0.28
N ILE A 195 -12.04 1.64 0.64
CA ILE A 195 -11.06 2.31 1.49
C ILE A 195 -10.48 3.46 0.68
N PRO A 196 -10.47 4.70 1.21
CA PRO A 196 -9.72 5.78 0.60
C PRO A 196 -8.31 5.32 0.25
N GLU A 197 -7.92 5.53 -1.00
CA GLU A 197 -6.65 5.06 -1.52
C GLU A 197 -5.48 5.62 -0.71
N ASP A 198 -4.41 4.85 -0.61
CA ASP A 198 -3.28 5.25 0.22
C ASP A 198 -2.58 6.44 -0.46
N VAL A 199 -2.52 7.56 0.25
CA VAL A 199 -1.65 8.68 -0.08
C VAL A 199 -0.25 8.29 0.38
N ALA A 200 0.58 7.84 -0.56
CA ALA A 200 1.80 7.12 -0.24
C ALA A 200 3.06 7.97 -0.45
N LYS A 201 3.83 8.09 0.65
CA LYS A 201 5.12 8.77 0.71
C LYS A 201 5.16 10.18 0.11
N PRO A 202 4.25 11.09 0.44
CA PRO A 202 4.60 12.49 0.45
C PRO A 202 5.83 12.76 1.33
N VAL A 203 6.86 13.35 0.74
CA VAL A 203 8.04 13.87 1.45
C VAL A 203 8.26 15.33 1.11
N ILE A 204 8.64 16.13 2.10
CA ILE A 204 8.78 17.58 1.99
C ILE A 204 10.23 17.98 2.27
N TYR A 205 10.92 18.46 1.23
CA TYR A 205 12.25 19.04 1.29
C TYR A 205 12.17 20.56 1.43
N MET A 206 13.15 21.15 2.12
CA MET A 206 13.20 22.59 2.40
C MET A 206 14.61 23.14 2.14
N TYR A 207 14.71 24.17 1.30
CA TYR A 207 15.98 24.77 0.87
C TYR A 207 15.94 26.30 1.07
N PRO A 208 16.13 26.81 2.30
CA PRO A 208 16.21 28.25 2.54
C PRO A 208 17.57 28.83 2.13
N GLU A 209 17.68 30.16 1.96
CA GLU A 209 18.97 30.81 1.65
C GLU A 209 19.93 30.86 2.85
N THR A 210 19.38 30.84 4.06
CA THR A 210 20.11 30.80 5.35
C THR A 210 19.36 29.89 6.31
N ASP A 211 20.02 29.42 7.36
CA ASP A 211 19.35 28.67 8.44
C ASP A 211 18.08 29.40 8.89
N THR A 212 16.94 28.75 8.72
CA THR A 212 15.62 29.36 8.88
C THR A 212 14.74 28.45 9.72
N GLU A 213 14.12 29.03 10.75
CA GLU A 213 13.11 28.35 11.53
C GLU A 213 11.81 28.31 10.73
N VAL A 214 11.27 27.11 10.52
CA VAL A 214 10.12 26.85 9.65
C VAL A 214 9.06 26.08 10.43
N ASN A 215 7.81 26.51 10.31
CA ASN A 215 6.64 25.74 10.72
C ASN A 215 5.96 25.19 9.47
N VAL A 216 5.63 23.90 9.49
CA VAL A 216 4.98 23.19 8.37
C VAL A 216 3.76 22.48 8.91
N SER A 217 2.59 22.74 8.35
CA SER A 217 1.36 22.04 8.68
C SER A 217 0.62 21.61 7.42
N LEU A 218 -0.12 20.52 7.53
CA LEU A 218 -0.94 19.95 6.47
C LEU A 218 -2.39 19.88 6.96
N ASP A 219 -3.31 20.34 6.12
CA ASP A 219 -4.74 20.04 6.25
C ASP A 219 -5.08 18.94 5.24
N LEU A 220 -5.26 17.72 5.72
CA LEU A 220 -5.55 16.55 4.91
C LEU A 220 -7.05 16.26 5.00
N ASP A 221 -7.76 16.25 3.87
CA ASP A 221 -9.15 15.74 3.79
C ASP A 221 -9.13 14.20 3.87
N GLY A 222 -8.91 13.72 5.10
CA GLY A 222 -8.57 12.34 5.36
C GLY A 222 -7.93 12.15 6.73
N GLU A 223 -7.08 11.15 6.84
CA GLU A 223 -6.33 10.88 8.08
C GLU A 223 -4.87 10.52 7.80
N PHE A 224 -3.96 10.98 8.66
CA PHE A 224 -2.57 10.52 8.63
C PHE A 224 -2.47 9.09 9.12
N THR A 225 -1.82 8.24 8.34
CA THR A 225 -1.47 6.86 8.72
C THR A 225 -0.05 6.77 9.27
N CYS A 226 0.85 7.65 8.80
CA CYS A 226 2.20 7.74 9.28
C CYS A 226 2.74 9.16 9.13
N THR A 227 3.54 9.61 10.10
CA THR A 227 4.26 10.89 10.02
C THR A 227 5.65 10.71 10.62
N TYR A 228 6.67 11.28 9.99
CA TYR A 228 8.02 11.27 10.53
C TYR A 228 8.80 12.53 10.12
N PRO A 229 9.37 13.30 11.07
CA PRO A 229 9.25 13.19 12.53
C PRO A 229 7.79 13.25 13.02
N SER A 230 7.55 13.05 14.32
CA SER A 230 6.18 13.08 14.85
C SER A 230 5.49 14.39 14.48
N TYR A 231 4.32 14.31 13.85
CA TYR A 231 3.46 15.46 13.60
C TYR A 231 2.76 15.90 14.89
N ASN A 232 2.59 17.21 15.09
CA ASN A 232 1.83 17.76 16.21
C ASN A 232 0.46 18.27 15.71
N ASP A 233 -0.63 17.80 16.30
CA ASP A 233 -1.98 18.14 15.86
C ASP A 233 -2.32 19.64 16.01
N ASP A 234 -1.65 20.37 16.90
CA ASP A 234 -1.93 21.80 17.17
C ASP A 234 -1.16 22.75 16.23
N TYR A 235 0.04 22.36 15.76
CA TYR A 235 0.95 23.26 15.02
C TYR A 235 1.80 22.60 13.93
N GLY A 236 1.63 21.31 13.65
CA GLY A 236 2.39 20.56 12.67
C GLY A 236 3.85 20.31 13.07
N TRP A 237 4.76 20.37 12.11
CA TRP A 237 6.21 20.27 12.35
C TRP A 237 6.84 21.63 12.59
N HIS A 238 7.79 21.67 13.53
CA HIS A 238 8.61 22.84 13.82
C HIS A 238 10.09 22.48 13.70
N VAL A 239 10.75 23.02 12.68
CA VAL A 239 12.11 22.63 12.31
C VAL A 239 13.01 23.84 12.03
N MET A 240 14.32 23.63 12.10
CA MET A 240 15.31 24.50 11.48
C MET A 240 15.69 23.91 10.13
N ALA A 241 15.34 24.57 9.03
CA ALA A 241 15.76 24.18 7.69
C ALA A 241 17.12 24.82 7.36
N HIS A 242 17.99 24.05 6.71
CA HIS A 242 19.33 24.48 6.32
C HIS A 242 19.46 24.59 4.79
N PRO A 243 20.29 25.49 4.25
CA PRO A 243 20.44 25.65 2.80
C PRO A 243 20.86 24.38 2.03
N GLY A 244 21.46 23.41 2.73
CA GLY A 244 21.85 22.11 2.17
C GLY A 244 20.73 21.08 2.06
N GLY A 245 19.49 21.40 2.47
CA GLY A 245 18.33 20.50 2.45
C GLY A 245 18.12 19.71 3.74
N VAL A 246 19.12 19.64 4.62
CA VAL A 246 18.97 19.03 5.94
C VAL A 246 18.04 19.89 6.80
N ILE A 247 17.19 19.23 7.59
CA ILE A 247 16.28 19.86 8.55
C ILE A 247 16.60 19.34 9.95
N THR A 248 16.55 20.21 10.95
CA THR A 248 16.70 19.83 12.36
C THR A 248 15.37 20.00 13.07
N ASP A 249 14.81 18.91 13.58
CA ASP A 249 13.64 18.94 14.47
C ASP A 249 13.99 19.71 15.75
N LEU A 250 13.26 20.79 16.03
CA LEU A 250 13.54 21.67 17.16
C LEU A 250 13.09 21.11 18.51
N GLU A 251 12.24 20.09 18.51
CA GLU A 251 11.84 19.38 19.74
C GLU A 251 12.84 18.28 20.10
N ALA A 252 13.15 17.40 19.16
CA ALA A 252 14.03 16.26 19.41
C ALA A 252 15.52 16.58 19.20
N GLY A 253 15.85 17.64 18.46
CA GLY A 253 17.22 18.03 18.09
C GLY A 253 17.89 17.08 17.10
N ARG A 254 17.12 16.31 16.33
CA ARG A 254 17.63 15.34 15.35
C ARG A 254 17.54 15.89 13.93
N GLU A 255 18.53 15.55 13.13
CA GLU A 255 18.60 15.92 11.72
C GLU A 255 17.93 14.87 10.82
N TYR A 256 17.27 15.35 9.76
CA TYR A 256 16.58 14.58 8.73
C TYR A 256 16.80 15.23 7.36
N ASP A 257 16.59 14.48 6.29
CA ASP A 257 16.71 15.00 4.92
C ASP A 257 15.40 15.64 4.42
N TYR A 258 14.27 15.25 5.00
CA TYR A 258 12.92 15.73 4.67
C TYR A 258 11.93 15.41 5.79
N LEU A 259 10.77 16.06 5.75
CA LEU A 259 9.58 15.62 6.49
C LEU A 259 8.87 14.53 5.66
N TYR A 260 8.24 13.57 6.31
CA TYR A 260 7.54 12.47 5.65
C TYR A 260 6.15 12.30 6.25
N TRP A 261 5.18 12.04 5.39
CA TRP A 261 3.86 11.61 5.81
C TRP A 261 3.26 10.59 4.84
N GLU A 262 2.29 9.84 5.35
CA GLU A 262 1.37 8.99 4.62
C GLU A 262 -0.03 9.22 5.16
N GLY A 263 -1.03 9.05 4.31
CA GLY A 263 -2.41 9.26 4.68
C GLY A 263 -3.37 8.36 3.94
N ARG A 264 -4.64 8.55 4.25
CA ARG A 264 -5.79 7.99 3.55
C ARG A 264 -6.72 9.15 3.25
N GLY A 265 -7.15 9.25 2.00
CA GLY A 265 -8.18 10.19 1.57
C GLY A 265 -8.75 9.79 0.22
N ASP A 266 -9.66 10.60 -0.30
CA ASP A 266 -10.21 10.42 -1.64
C ASP A 266 -9.15 10.87 -2.65
N VAL A 267 -8.34 9.92 -3.13
CA VAL A 267 -7.24 10.21 -4.06
C VAL A 267 -7.85 10.58 -5.41
N PRO A 268 -7.30 11.58 -6.11
CA PRO A 268 -7.80 11.94 -7.43
C PRO A 268 -7.58 10.78 -8.42
N ASP A 269 -8.67 10.27 -9.01
CA ASP A 269 -8.67 9.15 -9.97
C ASP A 269 -9.10 9.57 -11.38
N ASP A 270 -9.29 10.88 -11.62
CA ASP A 270 -9.66 11.41 -12.90
C ASP A 270 -8.41 11.59 -13.78
N PHE A 271 -8.07 10.53 -14.53
CA PHE A 271 -7.05 10.56 -15.58
C PHE A 271 -7.42 11.48 -16.76
N GLU A 272 -7.91 12.71 -16.50
CA GLU A 272 -8.24 13.75 -17.48
C GLU A 272 -7.03 14.10 -18.34
N HIS A 273 -5.84 14.18 -17.70
CA HIS A 273 -4.56 14.40 -18.35
C HIS A 273 -3.58 13.28 -18.01
N ALA A 274 -3.43 12.31 -18.91
CA ALA A 274 -2.66 11.11 -18.64
C ALA A 274 -1.71 10.71 -19.76
N VAL A 275 -0.80 9.79 -19.44
CA VAL A 275 0.10 9.14 -20.40
C VAL A 275 0.09 7.64 -20.16
N CYS A 276 0.12 6.85 -21.24
CA CYS A 276 0.31 5.40 -21.17
C CYS A 276 1.77 5.09 -21.47
N VAL A 277 2.49 4.55 -20.49
CA VAL A 277 3.93 4.28 -20.57
C VAL A 277 4.17 2.81 -20.33
N ARG A 278 4.98 2.15 -21.17
CA ARG A 278 5.41 0.77 -20.92
C ARG A 278 6.17 0.68 -19.61
N GLY A 279 5.98 -0.38 -18.82
CA GLY A 279 6.71 -0.53 -17.54
C GLY A 279 8.23 -0.42 -17.70
N CYS A 280 8.78 -1.00 -18.77
CA CYS A 280 10.21 -0.92 -19.06
C CYS A 280 10.74 0.48 -19.42
N ASP A 281 9.86 1.41 -19.79
CA ASP A 281 10.21 2.79 -20.19
C ASP A 281 9.84 3.81 -19.10
N THR A 282 9.18 3.37 -18.01
CA THR A 282 8.70 4.23 -16.93
C THR A 282 9.80 5.04 -16.25
N ALA A 283 10.98 4.44 -16.01
CA ALA A 283 12.10 5.16 -15.38
C ALA A 283 12.50 6.40 -16.19
N THR A 284 12.75 6.24 -17.49
CA THR A 284 13.12 7.34 -18.39
C THR A 284 12.04 8.43 -18.42
N PHE A 285 10.77 8.03 -18.50
CA PHE A 285 9.65 8.98 -18.49
C PHE A 285 9.62 9.80 -17.19
N LEU A 286 9.74 9.14 -16.04
CA LEU A 286 9.72 9.82 -14.73
C LEU A 286 10.93 10.76 -14.57
N GLU A 287 12.13 10.35 -14.99
CA GLU A 287 13.31 11.22 -14.98
C GLU A 287 13.05 12.53 -15.75
N GLU A 288 12.54 12.42 -16.98
CA GLU A 288 12.25 13.58 -17.84
C GLU A 288 11.13 14.47 -17.26
N TYR A 289 10.04 13.86 -16.77
CA TYR A 289 8.90 14.60 -16.23
C TYR A 289 9.24 15.34 -14.93
N LEU A 290 9.95 14.67 -14.02
CA LEU A 290 10.32 15.24 -12.72
C LEU A 290 11.41 16.32 -12.86
N GLU A 291 12.38 16.14 -13.77
CA GLU A 291 13.36 17.18 -14.09
C GLU A 291 12.65 18.43 -14.66
N ALA A 292 11.70 18.23 -15.57
CA ALA A 292 10.87 19.32 -16.10
C ALA A 292 9.96 19.95 -15.04
N SER A 293 9.59 19.22 -13.98
CA SER A 293 8.84 19.75 -12.83
C SER A 293 9.73 20.59 -11.89
N GLY A 294 11.05 20.60 -12.12
CA GLY A 294 12.01 21.36 -11.32
C GLY A 294 12.59 20.58 -10.13
N LEU A 295 12.44 19.25 -10.09
CA LEU A 295 13.09 18.40 -9.08
C LEU A 295 14.60 18.28 -9.33
N THR A 296 15.38 18.12 -8.27
CA THR A 296 16.83 17.84 -8.39
C THR A 296 17.08 16.34 -8.59
N TYR A 297 18.27 15.99 -9.08
CA TYR A 297 18.66 14.57 -9.24
C TYR A 297 18.48 13.75 -7.95
N SER A 298 18.75 14.32 -6.77
CA SER A 298 18.59 13.59 -5.51
C SER A 298 17.11 13.32 -5.18
N GLU A 299 16.23 14.27 -5.45
CA GLU A 299 14.79 14.12 -5.21
C GLU A 299 14.17 13.15 -6.24
N ILE A 300 14.61 13.22 -7.49
CA ILE A 300 14.23 12.29 -8.56
C ILE A 300 14.66 10.86 -8.20
N ASP A 301 15.90 10.67 -7.76
CA ASP A 301 16.42 9.38 -7.33
C ASP A 301 15.57 8.79 -6.18
N ASP A 302 15.19 9.61 -5.18
CA ASP A 302 14.37 9.17 -4.06
C ASP A 302 12.93 8.84 -4.48
N PHE A 303 12.34 9.61 -5.41
CA PHE A 303 11.03 9.37 -6.00
C PHE A 303 11.02 8.05 -6.75
N ILE A 304 11.94 7.90 -7.71
CA ILE A 304 12.03 6.73 -8.59
C ILE A 304 12.33 5.48 -7.79
N THR A 305 13.23 5.53 -6.81
CA THR A 305 13.59 4.37 -5.98
C THR A 305 12.37 3.83 -5.21
N TYR A 306 11.40 4.69 -4.89
CA TYR A 306 10.17 4.26 -4.24
C TYR A 306 9.11 3.72 -5.21
N TRP A 307 8.85 4.45 -6.30
CA TRP A 307 7.73 4.15 -7.20
C TRP A 307 8.07 3.14 -8.28
N LEU A 308 9.27 3.19 -8.86
CA LEU A 308 9.66 2.34 -9.98
C LEU A 308 9.50 0.83 -9.71
N PRO A 309 9.82 0.28 -8.52
CA PRO A 309 9.61 -1.14 -8.22
C PRO A 309 8.15 -1.61 -8.36
N LYS A 310 7.18 -0.69 -8.28
CA LYS A 310 5.74 -0.98 -8.46
C LYS A 310 5.29 -0.89 -9.92
N MET A 311 6.10 -0.25 -10.78
CA MET A 311 5.70 0.14 -12.13
C MET A 311 6.49 -0.59 -13.22
N GLU A 312 7.76 -0.94 -12.96
CA GLU A 312 8.69 -1.43 -13.99
C GLU A 312 8.34 -2.79 -14.58
N CYS A 313 7.60 -3.61 -13.81
CA CYS A 313 7.17 -4.95 -14.23
C CYS A 313 5.76 -4.99 -14.83
N ASN A 314 5.04 -3.86 -14.82
CA ASN A 314 3.73 -3.78 -15.47
C ASN A 314 3.90 -3.77 -16.98
N GLU A 315 2.93 -4.31 -17.75
CA GLU A 315 3.02 -4.20 -19.22
C GLU A 315 2.99 -2.73 -19.62
N TYR A 316 2.03 -1.99 -19.07
CA TYR A 316 1.89 -0.54 -19.18
C TYR A 316 1.45 0.07 -17.84
N ASN A 317 1.67 1.37 -17.71
CA ASN A 317 1.18 2.20 -16.62
C ASN A 317 0.42 3.37 -17.24
N LEU A 318 -0.82 3.59 -16.81
CA LEU A 318 -1.49 4.86 -17.02
C LEU A 318 -1.06 5.81 -15.91
N ILE A 319 -0.49 6.96 -16.24
CA ILE A 319 0.11 7.89 -15.26
C ILE A 319 -0.53 9.27 -15.44
N SER A 320 -0.90 9.90 -14.33
CA SER A 320 -1.36 11.29 -14.23
C SER A 320 -0.62 12.03 -13.10
N PHE A 321 -0.66 13.36 -13.14
CA PHE A 321 -0.11 14.23 -12.10
C PHE A 321 -1.16 15.30 -11.73
N PRO A 322 -2.21 14.94 -10.97
CA PRO A 322 -3.23 15.90 -10.54
C PRO A 322 -2.61 16.94 -9.62
N ILE A 323 -2.93 18.22 -9.86
CA ILE A 323 -2.42 19.35 -9.08
C ILE A 323 -3.54 19.91 -8.21
N THR A 324 -4.64 20.35 -8.82
CA THR A 324 -5.74 21.01 -8.11
C THR A 324 -6.38 20.07 -7.10
N GLU A 325 -6.64 18.84 -7.52
CA GLU A 325 -7.32 17.82 -6.74
C GLU A 325 -6.42 17.37 -5.58
N TYR A 326 -5.11 17.29 -5.80
CA TYR A 326 -4.15 17.01 -4.73
C TYR A 326 -3.99 18.18 -3.75
N GLU A 327 -4.04 19.43 -4.22
CA GLU A 327 -4.04 20.62 -3.35
C GLU A 327 -5.29 20.70 -2.48
N GLU A 328 -6.45 20.30 -3.01
CA GLU A 328 -7.70 20.17 -2.25
C GLU A 328 -7.66 19.03 -1.24
N LEU A 329 -7.05 17.90 -1.60
CA LEU A 329 -6.88 16.75 -0.71
C LEU A 329 -5.91 17.06 0.43
N ALA A 330 -4.79 17.72 0.15
CA ALA A 330 -3.73 17.98 1.12
C ALA A 330 -3.22 19.42 0.98
N GLU A 331 -3.76 20.34 1.79
CA GLU A 331 -3.33 21.74 1.81
C GLU A 331 -2.02 21.88 2.60
N LEU A 332 -0.95 22.31 1.93
CA LEU A 332 0.37 22.51 2.54
C LEU A 332 0.56 23.97 2.97
N HIS A 333 0.78 24.18 4.26
CA HIS A 333 1.12 25.47 4.83
C HIS A 333 2.56 25.49 5.33
N VAL A 334 3.33 26.49 4.89
CA VAL A 334 4.72 26.69 5.31
C VAL A 334 4.92 28.14 5.76
N ASN A 335 5.51 28.33 6.93
CA ASN A 335 5.87 29.65 7.45
C ASN A 335 7.33 29.69 7.93
N PRO A 336 8.19 30.61 7.43
CA PRO A 336 7.87 31.69 6.48
C PRO A 336 7.44 31.18 5.10
N GLU A 337 6.68 31.99 4.38
CA GLU A 337 6.18 31.65 3.04
C GLU A 337 7.36 31.40 2.09
N PRO A 338 7.42 30.25 1.40
CA PRO A 338 8.46 29.97 0.42
C PRO A 338 8.34 30.87 -0.82
N ASP A 339 9.47 31.24 -1.39
CA ASP A 339 9.53 31.95 -2.68
C ASP A 339 9.18 31.00 -3.85
N THR A 340 9.48 29.71 -3.69
CA THR A 340 9.17 28.66 -4.68
C THR A 340 8.58 27.44 -3.99
N VAL A 341 7.44 26.95 -4.48
CA VAL A 341 6.83 25.69 -4.05
C VAL A 341 6.68 24.78 -5.28
N ILE A 342 7.22 23.57 -5.17
CA ILE A 342 7.12 22.53 -6.21
C ILE A 342 6.40 21.35 -5.57
N ARG A 343 5.20 21.01 -6.02
CA ARG A 343 4.45 19.84 -5.55
C ARG A 343 4.21 18.91 -6.72
N VAL A 344 4.66 17.67 -6.60
CA VAL A 344 4.45 16.62 -7.61
C VAL A 344 3.77 15.43 -6.98
N TYR A 345 2.52 15.20 -7.34
CA TYR A 345 1.78 14.03 -6.90
C TYR A 345 1.47 13.14 -8.09
N MET A 346 1.99 11.91 -8.08
CA MET A 346 1.76 10.95 -9.17
C MET A 346 0.61 10.02 -8.82
N VAL A 347 -0.31 9.84 -9.75
CA VAL A 347 -1.33 8.79 -9.70
C VAL A 347 -1.07 7.83 -10.85
N PHE A 348 -1.10 6.51 -10.59
CA PHE A 348 -0.97 5.54 -11.66
C PHE A 348 -1.82 4.29 -11.48
N THR A 349 -2.22 3.71 -12.62
CA THR A 349 -2.92 2.43 -12.70
C THR A 349 -2.13 1.46 -13.59
N PRO A 350 -1.84 0.22 -13.15
CA PRO A 350 -1.24 -0.80 -14.00
C PRO A 350 -2.21 -1.23 -15.11
N LEU A 351 -1.70 -1.43 -16.32
CA LEU A 351 -2.48 -1.87 -17.48
C LEU A 351 -1.84 -3.10 -18.13
N ASP A 352 -2.69 -4.04 -18.55
CA ASP A 352 -2.29 -5.23 -19.32
C ASP A 352 -2.03 -4.91 -20.81
N GLU A 353 -2.50 -3.78 -21.32
CA GLU A 353 -2.32 -3.39 -22.72
C GLU A 353 -2.19 -1.87 -22.88
N GLU A 354 -1.61 -1.45 -24.00
CA GLU A 354 -1.49 -0.04 -24.36
C GLU A 354 -2.88 0.58 -24.59
N VAL A 355 -3.14 1.72 -23.98
CA VAL A 355 -4.38 2.49 -24.20
C VAL A 355 -4.11 3.72 -25.06
N TYR A 356 -4.99 3.98 -26.02
CA TYR A 356 -4.94 5.20 -26.80
C TYR A 356 -5.49 6.38 -25.99
N ILE A 357 -4.67 7.41 -25.81
CA ILE A 357 -5.06 8.65 -25.15
C ILE A 357 -5.24 9.74 -26.22
N PRO A 358 -6.46 10.30 -26.38
CA PRO A 358 -6.72 11.42 -27.28
C PRO A 358 -5.77 12.59 -27.05
N GLU A 359 -5.39 13.32 -28.10
CA GLU A 359 -4.40 14.41 -28.05
C GLU A 359 -4.78 15.48 -27.00
N GLU A 360 -6.07 15.77 -26.86
CA GLU A 360 -6.62 16.70 -25.87
C GLU A 360 -6.50 16.23 -24.40
N GLN A 361 -6.34 14.92 -24.18
CA GLN A 361 -6.20 14.28 -22.87
C GLN A 361 -4.76 13.86 -22.58
N GLN A 362 -3.83 14.09 -23.50
CA GLN A 362 -2.43 13.75 -23.28
C GLN A 362 -1.83 14.65 -22.21
N LEU A 363 -1.20 14.01 -21.22
CA LEU A 363 -0.39 14.67 -20.21
C LEU A 363 0.64 15.56 -20.90
N GLN A 364 0.60 16.84 -20.57
CA GLN A 364 1.57 17.81 -21.07
C GLN A 364 2.80 17.81 -20.18
N MET A 365 3.98 18.00 -20.79
CA MET A 365 5.18 18.22 -20.01
C MET A 365 5.04 19.52 -19.20
N PRO A 366 5.41 19.52 -17.92
CA PRO A 366 5.32 20.69 -17.07
C PRO A 366 6.26 21.78 -17.57
N THR A 367 5.93 23.03 -17.28
CA THR A 367 6.84 24.14 -17.55
C THR A 367 7.95 24.11 -16.49
N PRO A 368 9.24 24.15 -16.90
CA PRO A 368 10.36 24.18 -15.96
C PRO A 368 10.20 25.26 -14.89
N VAL A 369 10.19 24.84 -13.63
CA VAL A 369 10.14 25.73 -12.48
C VAL A 369 11.56 26.14 -12.10
N GLU A 370 11.85 27.44 -12.15
CA GLU A 370 13.10 27.98 -11.63
C GLU A 370 13.05 28.09 -10.11
N ARG A 371 13.99 27.44 -9.42
CA ARG A 371 14.13 27.56 -7.97
C ARG A 371 14.72 28.91 -7.60
N THR A 372 13.94 29.73 -6.91
CA THR A 372 14.38 31.05 -6.42
C THR A 372 14.08 31.18 -4.94
N GLY A 373 14.99 31.83 -4.20
CA GLY A 373 14.82 32.07 -2.77
C GLY A 373 14.61 30.80 -1.94
N PHE A 374 13.79 30.89 -0.89
CA PHE A 374 13.39 29.74 -0.10
C PHE A 374 12.52 28.80 -0.93
N THR A 375 13.03 27.60 -1.24
CA THR A 375 12.31 26.60 -2.02
C THR A 375 11.80 25.45 -1.15
N VAL A 376 10.54 25.06 -1.33
CA VAL A 376 9.94 23.84 -0.77
C VAL A 376 9.58 22.91 -1.90
N VAL A 377 9.94 21.64 -1.76
CA VAL A 377 9.61 20.58 -2.72
C VAL A 377 8.85 19.49 -1.99
N GLU A 378 7.64 19.19 -2.44
CA GLU A 378 6.91 18.00 -2.02
C GLU A 378 6.75 17.06 -3.20
N TRP A 379 6.98 15.77 -2.98
CA TRP A 379 6.52 14.76 -3.93
C TRP A 379 5.92 13.57 -3.22
N GLY A 380 4.95 12.91 -3.87
CA GLY A 380 4.26 11.72 -3.38
C GLY A 380 3.49 11.03 -4.51
N GLY A 381 2.59 10.11 -4.15
CA GLY A 381 1.68 9.52 -5.13
C GLY A 381 0.79 8.41 -4.60
N SER A 382 0.01 7.83 -5.50
CA SER A 382 -0.89 6.70 -5.25
C SER A 382 -0.91 5.73 -6.43
N GLU A 383 -1.16 4.46 -6.12
CA GLU A 383 -1.55 3.44 -7.08
C GLU A 383 -3.06 3.26 -6.96
N VAL A 384 -3.77 3.33 -8.08
CA VAL A 384 -5.24 3.40 -8.15
C VAL A 384 -5.81 2.37 -9.13
#